data_AF-A0A0W0WN21-F1
#
_entry.id   AF-A0A0W0WN21-F1
#
_cell.length_a   1.000
_cell.length_b   1.000
_cell.length_c   1.000
_cell.angle_alpha   90.00
_cell.angle_beta   90.00
_cell.angle_gamma   90.00
#
_symmetry.space_group_name_H-M   'P 1'
#
loop_
_entity.id
_entity.type
_entity.pdbx_description
1 polymer ?
#
loop_
_entity_poly.entity_id
_entity_poly.type
_entity_poly.pdbx_seq_one_letter_code
_entity_poly.pdbx_strand_id
1 'polypeptide(L)'
;MATTSNNSKNKSKGHIVLTSHPSGHRSVPLPIEWGARDPKERGPIIASLTNLKNRNAIGTHAGSYSVYRALAVAAGVLDPEHKPDLTDTTPPVTIGPHEQWFDPSKIVSIDPWGHRVAEVFAEEIAAGYDIRPTIAVTRAHINVPELQIAIHQGRLKPDGKILMQSGDVLVTKAAIDPVWYLPGIAERFQISETELRRILFQHTAGMFPELVTRSDLNVFLPPIGGLTAYFFGDVTTIHDSKIELSCRIHDECNGSDVFGSDICTCRPYLVHGIELGVESAQRGGAGLIVYNRKEGRALGEVTKFLVYNARKRQAGGDTAAKYFERTECVAGIQDLRFQELSTDVLQWLGIKKIHRFVSMSNMKFEALSKAGIQIIERVKIPDELIPPDAQVEMDAKRAAGYYSPDRLIDINELAVPKGRGLNE
;
A
#
# COMPACT_ATOMS: atom_id res chain seq x y z
N MET A 1 -50.97 -35.44 -14.76
CA MET A 1 -49.59 -35.77 -15.17
C MET A 1 -49.08 -34.66 -16.08
N ALA A 2 -48.27 -33.75 -15.54
CA ALA A 2 -47.56 -32.75 -16.31
C ALA A 2 -46.13 -32.71 -15.74
N THR A 3 -45.22 -33.31 -16.49
CA THR A 3 -43.80 -33.44 -16.20
C THR A 3 -43.12 -32.08 -16.39
N THR A 4 -42.77 -31.43 -15.29
CA THR A 4 -41.84 -30.29 -15.30
C THR A 4 -40.44 -30.80 -15.63
N SER A 5 -39.98 -30.49 -16.85
CA SER A 5 -38.61 -30.78 -17.28
C SER A 5 -37.63 -29.91 -16.48
N ASN A 6 -36.93 -30.55 -15.55
CA ASN A 6 -35.84 -29.96 -14.80
C ASN A 6 -34.60 -29.89 -15.72
N ASN A 7 -34.45 -28.77 -16.43
CA ASN A 7 -33.32 -28.55 -17.33
C ASN A 7 -32.13 -27.97 -16.55
N SER A 8 -31.56 -28.76 -15.63
CA SER A 8 -30.27 -28.45 -15.02
C SER A 8 -29.20 -28.63 -16.10
N LYS A 9 -28.82 -27.53 -16.75
CA LYS A 9 -27.65 -27.50 -17.63
C LYS A 9 -26.41 -27.86 -16.78
N ASN A 10 -26.01 -29.12 -16.86
CA ASN A 10 -24.68 -29.61 -16.51
C ASN A 10 -23.66 -28.86 -17.40
N LYS A 11 -23.21 -27.66 -16.98
CA LYS A 11 -21.99 -27.06 -17.51
C LYS A 11 -20.86 -28.03 -17.13
N SER A 12 -20.28 -28.72 -18.11
CA SER A 12 -19.21 -29.69 -17.87
C SER A 12 -18.07 -29.01 -17.11
N LYS A 13 -17.57 -29.65 -16.05
CA LYS A 13 -16.34 -29.25 -15.35
C LYS A 13 -15.21 -29.23 -16.38
N GLY A 14 -14.82 -28.04 -16.83
CA GLY A 14 -13.73 -27.86 -17.80
C GLY A 14 -12.43 -28.46 -17.26
N HIS A 15 -11.65 -29.06 -18.14
CA HIS A 15 -10.29 -29.51 -17.84
C HIS A 15 -9.46 -28.35 -17.27
N ILE A 16 -8.84 -28.53 -16.10
CA ILE A 16 -7.96 -27.51 -15.51
C ILE A 16 -6.71 -27.42 -16.40
N VAL A 17 -6.56 -26.30 -17.10
CA VAL A 17 -5.34 -26.02 -17.87
C VAL A 17 -4.32 -25.39 -16.94
N LEU A 18 -3.25 -26.13 -16.66
CA LEU A 18 -2.15 -25.60 -15.85
C LEU A 18 -1.35 -24.57 -16.68
N THR A 19 -1.23 -23.35 -16.15
CA THR A 19 -0.38 -22.28 -16.69
C THR A 19 1.10 -22.46 -16.35
N SER A 20 1.42 -23.53 -15.62
CA SER A 20 2.72 -23.80 -15.00
C SER A 20 3.78 -24.26 -15.98
N HIS A 21 3.53 -24.42 -17.27
CA HIS A 21 4.59 -24.73 -18.23
C HIS A 21 4.43 -23.87 -19.49
N PRO A 22 5.53 -23.44 -20.12
CA PRO A 22 5.46 -22.87 -21.45
C PRO A 22 4.80 -23.92 -22.35
N SER A 23 3.67 -23.58 -22.99
CA SER A 23 3.15 -24.44 -24.05
C SER A 23 4.21 -24.46 -25.14
N GLY A 24 4.64 -25.67 -25.56
CA GLY A 24 5.73 -25.87 -26.51
C GLY A 24 5.64 -24.89 -27.68
N HIS A 25 6.53 -23.88 -27.65
CA HIS A 25 6.58 -22.74 -28.55
C HIS A 25 5.33 -21.83 -28.55
N ARG A 26 5.36 -20.78 -27.72
CA ARG A 26 4.85 -19.45 -28.08
C ARG A 26 5.46 -18.38 -27.18
N SER A 27 6.02 -17.35 -27.81
CA SER A 27 6.32 -16.07 -27.17
C SER A 27 5.05 -15.52 -26.51
N VAL A 28 5.22 -14.77 -25.43
CA VAL A 28 4.14 -13.96 -24.85
C VAL A 28 3.56 -13.10 -25.98
N PRO A 29 2.24 -13.14 -26.25
CA PRO A 29 1.69 -12.49 -27.44
C PRO A 29 1.79 -10.96 -27.37
N LEU A 30 1.81 -10.39 -26.17
CA LEU A 30 2.07 -8.98 -25.92
C LEU A 30 3.15 -8.89 -24.81
N PRO A 31 4.44 -8.75 -25.18
CA PRO A 31 5.51 -8.61 -24.20
C PRO A 31 5.37 -7.31 -23.39
N ILE A 32 6.05 -7.26 -22.24
CA ILE A 32 6.09 -6.08 -21.38
C ILE A 32 7.52 -5.54 -21.39
N GLU A 33 7.69 -4.34 -21.96
CA GLU A 33 8.95 -3.58 -21.91
C GLU A 33 8.86 -2.57 -20.76
N TRP A 34 9.28 -3.01 -19.57
CA TRP A 34 9.15 -2.19 -18.35
C TRP A 34 9.99 -0.91 -18.46
N GLY A 35 9.37 0.24 -18.21
CA GLY A 35 10.01 1.56 -18.34
C GLY A 35 10.01 2.14 -19.76
N ALA A 36 9.43 1.48 -20.77
CA ALA A 36 9.29 2.08 -22.09
C ALA A 36 8.43 3.37 -22.03
N ARG A 37 8.84 4.39 -22.82
CA ARG A 37 8.21 5.71 -22.80
C ARG A 37 6.86 5.72 -23.50
N ASP A 38 6.77 5.05 -24.65
CA ASP A 38 5.49 4.83 -25.30
C ASP A 38 4.73 3.72 -24.54
N PRO A 39 3.53 4.00 -24.02
CA PRO A 39 2.74 2.96 -23.35
C PRO A 39 2.37 1.78 -24.26
N LYS A 40 2.30 1.97 -25.59
CA LYS A 40 2.07 0.87 -26.53
C LYS A 40 3.27 -0.06 -26.63
N GLU A 41 4.49 0.49 -26.62
CA GLU A 41 5.73 -0.29 -26.53
C GLU A 41 5.88 -0.96 -25.16
N ARG A 42 5.51 -0.25 -24.07
CA ARG A 42 5.47 -0.79 -22.71
C ARG A 42 4.60 -2.04 -22.65
N GLY A 43 3.47 -2.03 -23.36
CA GLY A 43 2.49 -3.12 -23.43
C GLY A 43 1.54 -3.16 -22.21
N PRO A 44 0.35 -3.75 -22.32
CA PRO A 44 -0.58 -3.85 -21.20
C PRO A 44 -0.19 -4.97 -20.22
N ILE A 45 -0.66 -4.90 -18.97
CA ILE A 45 -0.59 -6.03 -18.04
C ILE A 45 -1.87 -6.86 -18.17
N ILE A 46 -1.70 -8.14 -18.49
CA ILE A 46 -2.77 -9.10 -18.71
C ILE A 46 -2.53 -10.30 -17.81
N ALA A 47 -3.22 -10.32 -16.68
CA ALA A 47 -3.28 -11.46 -15.76
C ALA A 47 -4.61 -12.23 -15.91
N SER A 48 -5.01 -12.44 -17.18
CA SER A 48 -6.31 -13.02 -17.53
C SER A 48 -6.47 -14.46 -17.06
N LEU A 49 -7.67 -14.80 -16.62
CA LEU A 49 -8.09 -16.15 -16.23
C LEU A 49 -8.94 -16.85 -17.29
N THR A 50 -9.42 -16.12 -18.31
CA THR A 50 -10.33 -16.62 -19.34
C THR A 50 -9.58 -17.05 -20.59
N ASN A 51 -8.67 -16.21 -21.09
CA ASN A 51 -7.78 -16.53 -22.21
C ASN A 51 -6.32 -16.59 -21.76
N LEU A 52 -5.92 -17.76 -21.27
CA LEU A 52 -4.58 -18.02 -20.75
C LEU A 52 -3.46 -17.82 -21.77
N LYS A 53 -3.76 -17.85 -23.08
CA LYS A 53 -2.77 -17.61 -24.14
C LYS A 53 -2.29 -16.17 -24.17
N ASN A 54 -3.12 -15.23 -23.71
CA ASN A 54 -2.84 -13.80 -23.74
C ASN A 54 -2.10 -13.31 -22.48
N ARG A 55 -1.88 -14.19 -21.50
CA ARG A 55 -1.32 -13.83 -20.20
C ARG A 55 0.17 -13.49 -20.30
N ASN A 56 0.54 -12.34 -19.74
CA ASN A 56 1.90 -11.83 -19.68
C ASN A 56 2.36 -11.45 -18.26
N ALA A 57 1.58 -11.79 -17.24
CA ALA A 57 1.92 -11.60 -15.83
C ALA A 57 1.56 -12.82 -14.98
N ILE A 58 2.28 -13.01 -13.88
CA ILE A 58 2.04 -14.03 -12.85
C ILE A 58 0.96 -13.53 -11.87
N GLY A 59 0.15 -14.43 -11.34
CA GLY A 59 -0.99 -14.09 -10.47
C GLY A 59 -2.24 -13.74 -11.28
N THR A 60 -3.09 -12.89 -10.70
CA THR A 60 -4.39 -12.45 -11.24
C THR A 60 -4.66 -11.01 -10.82
N HIS A 61 -5.51 -10.30 -11.57
CA HIS A 61 -6.06 -9.02 -11.14
C HIS A 61 -6.89 -9.15 -9.84
N ALA A 62 -7.22 -7.99 -9.24
CA ALA A 62 -7.96 -7.81 -7.97
C ALA A 62 -7.16 -8.01 -6.67
N GLY A 63 -5.83 -8.05 -6.74
CA GLY A 63 -4.95 -8.03 -5.56
C GLY A 63 -5.32 -9.04 -4.48
N SER A 64 -5.42 -8.59 -3.23
CA SER A 64 -5.82 -9.41 -2.08
C SER A 64 -7.26 -9.95 -2.14
N TYR A 65 -8.09 -9.47 -3.06
CA TYR A 65 -9.47 -9.93 -3.24
C TYR A 65 -9.63 -11.05 -4.27
N SER A 66 -8.55 -11.45 -4.93
CA SER A 66 -8.54 -12.51 -5.94
C SER A 66 -9.13 -13.84 -5.44
N VAL A 67 -8.85 -14.23 -4.19
CA VAL A 67 -9.41 -15.45 -3.59
C VAL A 67 -10.92 -15.33 -3.35
N TYR A 68 -11.39 -14.16 -2.91
CA TYR A 68 -12.83 -13.90 -2.79
C TYR A 68 -13.55 -13.93 -4.14
N ARG A 69 -12.91 -13.40 -5.19
CA ARG A 69 -13.42 -13.54 -6.56
C ARG A 69 -13.54 -15.01 -6.96
N ALA A 70 -12.52 -15.82 -6.67
CA ALA A 70 -12.56 -17.26 -6.96
C ALA A 70 -13.69 -17.97 -6.19
N LEU A 71 -13.93 -17.61 -4.93
CA LEU A 71 -15.07 -18.10 -4.16
C LEU A 71 -16.41 -17.67 -4.77
N ALA A 72 -16.54 -16.43 -5.23
CA ALA A 72 -17.76 -15.96 -5.89
C ALA A 72 -18.06 -16.74 -7.19
N VAL A 73 -17.03 -17.08 -7.97
CA VAL A 73 -17.16 -17.96 -9.14
C VAL A 73 -17.57 -19.37 -8.73
N ALA A 74 -16.91 -19.95 -7.72
CA ALA A 74 -17.22 -21.29 -7.22
C ALA A 74 -18.65 -21.39 -6.66
N ALA A 75 -19.13 -20.33 -6.02
CA ALA A 75 -20.50 -20.20 -5.53
C ALA A 75 -21.54 -19.91 -6.63
N GLY A 76 -21.10 -19.69 -7.88
CA GLY A 76 -21.98 -19.35 -9.00
C GLY A 76 -22.54 -17.92 -8.98
N VAL A 77 -22.02 -17.06 -8.10
CA VAL A 77 -22.43 -15.64 -7.97
C VAL A 77 -21.80 -14.76 -9.06
N LEU A 78 -20.60 -15.11 -9.52
CA LEU A 78 -19.87 -14.40 -10.57
C LEU A 78 -19.64 -15.31 -11.78
N ASP A 79 -19.96 -14.83 -12.98
CA ASP A 79 -19.57 -15.50 -14.22
C ASP A 79 -18.03 -15.42 -14.39
N PRO A 80 -17.31 -16.55 -14.49
CA PRO A 80 -15.86 -16.53 -14.73
C PRO A 80 -15.47 -15.76 -15.99
N GLU A 81 -16.33 -15.72 -17.01
CA GLU A 81 -16.12 -15.04 -18.29
C GLU A 81 -16.57 -13.58 -18.28
N HIS A 82 -17.02 -13.05 -17.12
CA HIS A 82 -17.44 -11.67 -17.01
C HIS A 82 -16.31 -10.71 -17.41
N LYS A 83 -16.60 -9.90 -18.43
CA LYS A 83 -15.78 -8.77 -18.85
C LYS A 83 -16.23 -7.51 -18.11
N PRO A 84 -15.33 -6.84 -17.37
CA PRO A 84 -15.69 -5.60 -16.70
C PRO A 84 -16.05 -4.53 -17.73
N ASP A 85 -17.11 -3.77 -17.44
CA ASP A 85 -17.40 -2.53 -18.15
C ASP A 85 -16.57 -1.41 -17.51
N LEU A 86 -15.72 -0.78 -18.32
CA LEU A 86 -14.84 0.32 -17.92
C LEU A 86 -15.31 1.67 -18.47
N THR A 87 -16.54 1.73 -18.99
CA THR A 87 -17.17 2.98 -19.41
C THR A 87 -17.30 3.92 -18.21
N ASP A 88 -16.97 5.21 -18.39
CA ASP A 88 -17.03 6.25 -17.37
C ASP A 88 -16.18 6.00 -16.11
N THR A 89 -15.17 5.12 -16.19
CA THR A 89 -14.24 4.87 -15.07
C THR A 89 -12.96 5.73 -15.12
N THR A 90 -12.88 6.70 -16.04
CA THR A 90 -11.69 7.53 -16.22
C THR A 90 -11.43 8.40 -14.97
N PRO A 91 -10.16 8.51 -14.52
CA PRO A 91 -9.78 9.40 -13.44
C PRO A 91 -10.30 10.85 -13.61
N PRO A 92 -10.79 11.51 -12.55
CA PRO A 92 -11.24 12.91 -12.62
C PRO A 92 -10.09 13.92 -12.68
N VAL A 93 -8.84 13.44 -12.62
CA VAL A 93 -7.62 14.24 -12.62
C VAL A 93 -6.53 13.48 -13.38
N THR A 94 -5.71 14.22 -14.12
CA THR A 94 -4.56 13.66 -14.83
C THR A 94 -3.35 13.63 -13.90
N ILE A 95 -2.74 12.45 -13.75
CA ILE A 95 -1.48 12.24 -13.01
C ILE A 95 -0.47 11.69 -14.00
N GLY A 96 0.70 12.34 -14.08
CA GLY A 96 1.79 11.98 -14.97
C GLY A 96 1.45 12.09 -16.48
N PRO A 97 2.27 11.46 -17.33
CA PRO A 97 3.47 10.69 -16.96
C PRO A 97 4.57 11.59 -16.39
N HIS A 98 5.37 11.03 -15.47
CA HIS A 98 6.56 11.69 -14.94
C HIS A 98 7.80 10.94 -15.41
N GLU A 99 8.97 11.60 -15.45
CA GLU A 99 10.21 10.99 -15.95
C GLU A 99 10.57 9.69 -15.21
N GLN A 100 10.19 9.57 -13.95
CA GLN A 100 10.41 8.37 -13.14
C GLN A 100 9.63 7.13 -13.61
N TRP A 101 8.59 7.29 -14.44
CA TRP A 101 7.84 6.16 -15.00
C TRP A 101 8.64 5.41 -16.06
N PHE A 102 9.65 6.07 -16.63
CA PHE A 102 10.45 5.57 -17.75
C PHE A 102 11.81 5.02 -17.29
N ASP A 103 12.07 5.02 -16.00
CA ASP A 103 13.23 4.41 -15.39
C ASP A 103 12.78 3.10 -14.72
N PRO A 104 13.17 1.93 -15.25
CA PRO A 104 12.72 0.64 -14.72
C PRO A 104 13.21 0.37 -13.29
N SER A 105 14.18 1.15 -12.80
CA SER A 105 14.67 1.11 -11.43
C SER A 105 13.91 2.05 -10.49
N LYS A 106 13.02 2.94 -10.95
CA LYS A 106 12.32 3.87 -10.04
C LYS A 106 11.02 3.31 -9.48
N ILE A 107 10.26 2.62 -10.31
CA ILE A 107 8.95 2.06 -9.95
C ILE A 107 8.95 0.57 -10.28
N VAL A 108 8.88 -0.28 -9.26
CA VAL A 108 8.99 -1.75 -9.39
C VAL A 108 7.87 -2.50 -8.70
N SER A 109 7.00 -1.83 -7.93
CA SER A 109 5.96 -2.45 -7.10
C SER A 109 4.54 -1.97 -7.37
N ILE A 110 4.36 -1.03 -8.31
CA ILE A 110 3.07 -0.58 -8.84
C ILE A 110 3.16 -0.42 -10.37
N ASP A 111 2.01 -0.41 -11.04
CA ASP A 111 1.93 -0.11 -12.48
C ASP A 111 1.80 1.42 -12.68
N PRO A 112 2.81 2.11 -13.26
CA PRO A 112 2.72 3.56 -13.50
C PRO A 112 1.54 3.98 -14.39
N TRP A 113 1.13 3.11 -15.31
CA TRP A 113 0.03 3.33 -16.25
C TRP A 113 -1.33 2.82 -15.75
N GLY A 114 -1.37 2.24 -14.54
CA GLY A 114 -2.50 1.47 -14.03
C GLY A 114 -3.84 2.21 -13.99
N HIS A 115 -3.84 3.54 -13.90
CA HIS A 115 -5.06 4.39 -13.91
C HIS A 115 -5.49 4.82 -15.31
N ARG A 116 -4.68 4.57 -16.33
CA ARG A 116 -4.91 4.99 -17.71
C ARG A 116 -5.11 3.83 -18.69
N VAL A 117 -5.05 2.58 -18.23
CA VAL A 117 -5.11 1.41 -19.13
C VAL A 117 -6.37 1.37 -20.00
N ALA A 118 -7.51 1.86 -19.52
CA ALA A 118 -8.76 1.89 -20.28
C ALA A 118 -8.70 2.89 -21.46
N GLU A 119 -7.96 3.98 -21.31
CA GLU A 119 -7.72 4.98 -22.36
C GLU A 119 -6.62 4.51 -23.31
N VAL A 120 -5.49 4.09 -22.75
CA VAL A 120 -4.26 3.76 -23.46
C VAL A 120 -4.39 2.47 -24.27
N PHE A 121 -5.10 1.47 -23.75
CA PHE A 121 -5.26 0.15 -24.38
C PHE A 121 -6.71 -0.11 -24.81
N ALA A 122 -7.44 0.96 -25.18
CA ALA A 122 -8.83 0.86 -25.60
C ALA A 122 -9.04 -0.10 -26.79
N GLU A 123 -8.12 -0.10 -27.76
CA GLU A 123 -8.16 -0.97 -28.94
C GLU A 123 -7.99 -2.44 -28.57
N GLU A 124 -7.04 -2.76 -27.69
CA GLU A 124 -6.79 -4.11 -27.21
C GLU A 124 -7.95 -4.61 -26.35
N ILE A 125 -8.52 -3.75 -25.50
CA ILE A 125 -9.74 -4.06 -24.74
C ILE A 125 -10.90 -4.36 -25.69
N ALA A 126 -11.11 -3.54 -26.72
CA ALA A 126 -12.13 -3.75 -27.75
C ALA A 126 -11.89 -5.04 -28.56
N ALA A 127 -10.62 -5.41 -28.80
CA ALA A 127 -10.22 -6.67 -29.41
C ALA A 127 -10.40 -7.89 -28.47
N GLY A 128 -10.82 -7.68 -27.22
CA GLY A 128 -11.17 -8.72 -26.26
C GLY A 128 -10.03 -9.14 -25.33
N TYR A 129 -8.95 -8.37 -25.23
CA TYR A 129 -7.94 -8.58 -24.20
C TYR A 129 -8.47 -8.17 -22.83
N ASP A 130 -8.21 -9.00 -21.82
CA ASP A 130 -8.62 -8.79 -20.43
C ASP A 130 -7.60 -7.89 -19.71
N ILE A 131 -7.63 -6.61 -20.04
CA ILE A 131 -6.77 -5.57 -19.46
C ILE A 131 -7.61 -4.80 -18.44
N ARG A 132 -7.09 -4.67 -17.21
CA ARG A 132 -7.83 -4.06 -16.10
C ARG A 132 -7.01 -3.01 -15.38
N PRO A 133 -7.63 -1.91 -14.90
CA PRO A 133 -6.95 -0.95 -14.06
C PRO A 133 -6.42 -1.58 -12.78
N THR A 134 -5.21 -1.18 -12.40
CA THR A 134 -4.59 -1.50 -11.10
C THR A 134 -4.50 -0.26 -10.21
N ILE A 135 -4.81 0.91 -10.76
CA ILE A 135 -4.98 2.15 -10.01
C ILE A 135 -6.33 2.76 -10.38
N ALA A 136 -7.07 3.22 -9.39
CA ALA A 136 -8.31 3.98 -9.60
C ALA A 136 -8.24 5.28 -8.81
N VAL A 137 -8.65 6.39 -9.41
CA VAL A 137 -8.60 7.73 -8.80
C VAL A 137 -10.00 8.32 -8.79
N THR A 138 -10.39 8.94 -7.68
CA THR A 138 -11.69 9.60 -7.55
C THR A 138 -11.60 10.80 -6.60
N ARG A 139 -12.65 11.62 -6.54
CA ARG A 139 -12.79 12.71 -5.57
C ARG A 139 -13.83 12.33 -4.51
N ALA A 140 -13.60 12.77 -3.29
CA ALA A 140 -14.52 12.51 -2.18
C ALA A 140 -14.42 13.62 -1.12
N HIS A 141 -15.41 13.62 -0.23
CA HIS A 141 -15.26 14.23 1.09
C HIS A 141 -14.86 13.14 2.08
N ILE A 142 -13.93 13.45 2.97
CA ILE A 142 -13.66 12.63 4.16
C ILE A 142 -14.00 13.42 5.41
N ASN A 143 -14.55 12.75 6.41
CA ASN A 143 -14.82 13.33 7.72
C ASN A 143 -14.05 12.53 8.77
N VAL A 144 -13.17 13.22 9.49
CA VAL A 144 -12.39 12.64 10.60
C VAL A 144 -12.78 13.42 11.85
N PRO A 145 -13.33 12.78 12.89
CA PRO A 145 -13.85 13.48 14.07
C PRO A 145 -12.86 14.45 14.72
N GLU A 146 -11.58 14.11 14.73
CA GLU A 146 -10.51 14.94 15.29
C GLU A 146 -10.33 16.28 14.58
N LEU A 147 -10.76 16.41 13.32
CA LEU A 147 -10.75 17.68 12.62
C LEU A 147 -11.77 18.66 13.20
N GLN A 148 -12.90 18.18 13.73
CA GLN A 148 -13.83 19.04 14.49
C GLN A 148 -13.17 19.59 15.74
N ILE A 149 -12.44 18.73 16.44
CA ILE A 149 -11.71 19.09 17.65
C ILE A 149 -10.64 20.13 17.29
N ALA A 150 -9.90 19.92 16.20
CA ALA A 150 -8.92 20.87 15.69
C ALA A 150 -9.54 22.23 15.34
N ILE A 151 -10.72 22.25 14.72
CA ILE A 151 -11.46 23.48 14.42
C ILE A 151 -11.88 24.19 15.72
N HIS A 152 -12.49 23.46 16.66
CA HIS A 152 -12.95 24.02 17.93
C HIS A 152 -11.80 24.60 18.77
N GLN A 153 -10.64 23.96 18.73
CA GLN A 153 -9.42 24.42 19.39
C GLN A 153 -8.68 25.52 18.60
N GLY A 154 -9.17 25.91 17.42
CA GLY A 154 -8.55 26.94 16.57
C GLY A 154 -7.26 26.50 15.86
N ARG A 155 -6.92 25.20 15.90
CA ARG A 155 -5.75 24.62 15.20
C ARG A 155 -5.97 24.55 13.69
N LEU A 156 -7.22 24.39 13.26
CA LEU A 156 -7.63 24.48 11.85
C LEU A 156 -8.74 25.52 11.69
N LYS A 157 -8.78 26.17 10.53
CA LYS A 157 -9.82 27.15 10.17
C LYS A 157 -10.49 26.72 8.87
N PRO A 158 -11.81 26.47 8.85
CA PRO A 158 -12.52 26.16 7.62
C PRO A 158 -12.40 27.29 6.59
N ASP A 159 -12.11 26.93 5.34
CA ASP A 159 -11.96 27.86 4.22
C ASP A 159 -13.07 27.70 3.17
N GLY A 160 -13.96 26.70 3.35
CA GLY A 160 -15.03 26.38 2.40
C GLY A 160 -14.54 25.82 1.07
N LYS A 161 -13.25 25.49 0.95
CA LYS A 161 -12.64 24.94 -0.28
C LYS A 161 -11.94 23.60 -0.02
N ILE A 162 -11.03 23.56 0.95
CA ILE A 162 -10.35 22.34 1.38
C ILE A 162 -11.07 21.76 2.61
N LEU A 163 -11.38 22.60 3.59
CA LEU A 163 -12.01 22.24 4.86
C LEU A 163 -13.35 22.95 5.00
N MET A 164 -14.42 22.18 5.10
CA MET A 164 -15.78 22.68 5.28
C MET A 164 -16.05 23.05 6.74
N GLN A 165 -17.08 23.86 6.98
CA GLN A 165 -17.54 24.16 8.34
C GLN A 165 -18.04 22.93 9.09
N SER A 166 -18.55 21.93 8.35
CA SER A 166 -18.89 20.60 8.86
C SER A 166 -17.68 19.73 9.19
N GLY A 167 -16.45 20.25 9.01
CA GLY A 167 -15.15 19.57 9.08
C GLY A 167 -14.94 18.44 8.08
N ASP A 168 -15.81 18.34 7.06
CA ASP A 168 -15.51 17.57 5.87
C ASP A 168 -14.31 18.16 5.13
N VAL A 169 -13.46 17.29 4.62
CA VAL A 169 -12.28 17.67 3.83
C VAL A 169 -12.44 17.16 2.41
N LEU A 170 -12.30 18.07 1.44
CA LEU A 170 -12.24 17.69 0.03
C LEU A 170 -10.91 17.03 -0.26
N VAL A 171 -10.96 15.82 -0.80
CA VAL A 171 -9.78 15.06 -1.18
C VAL A 171 -9.93 14.48 -2.59
N THR A 172 -8.81 14.41 -3.29
CA THR A 172 -8.64 13.38 -4.32
C THR A 172 -8.10 12.14 -3.62
N LYS A 173 -8.51 10.94 -4.03
CA LYS A 173 -7.97 9.68 -3.52
C LYS A 173 -7.64 8.71 -4.63
N ALA A 174 -6.57 7.95 -4.46
CA ALA A 174 -6.18 6.85 -5.34
C ALA A 174 -6.16 5.53 -4.56
N ALA A 175 -6.70 4.46 -5.14
CA ALA A 175 -6.49 3.09 -4.68
C ALA A 175 -5.51 2.40 -5.63
N ILE A 176 -4.52 1.69 -5.10
CA ILE A 176 -3.43 1.10 -5.87
C ILE A 176 -3.24 -0.36 -5.47
N ASP A 177 -3.43 -1.25 -6.44
CA ASP A 177 -3.08 -2.66 -6.34
C ASP A 177 -1.57 -2.86 -6.62
N PRO A 178 -0.92 -3.81 -5.91
CA PRO A 178 0.50 -4.09 -6.11
C PRO A 178 0.74 -4.78 -7.45
N VAL A 179 1.76 -4.31 -8.17
CA VAL A 179 2.23 -4.87 -9.45
C VAL A 179 3.74 -4.90 -9.43
N TRP A 180 4.33 -6.07 -9.30
CA TRP A 180 5.75 -6.23 -9.09
C TRP A 180 6.47 -6.54 -10.40
N TYR A 181 7.44 -5.71 -10.76
CA TYR A 181 8.44 -6.02 -11.77
C TYR A 181 9.59 -6.79 -11.11
N LEU A 182 9.62 -8.11 -11.30
CA LEU A 182 10.48 -9.04 -10.57
C LEU A 182 11.99 -8.73 -10.72
N PRO A 183 12.52 -8.38 -11.91
CA PRO A 183 13.92 -7.97 -12.04
C PRO A 183 14.26 -6.76 -11.16
N GLY A 184 13.40 -5.74 -11.16
CA GLY A 184 13.59 -4.52 -10.36
C GLY A 184 13.42 -4.76 -8.86
N ILE A 185 12.52 -5.67 -8.45
CA ILE A 185 12.40 -6.10 -7.05
C ILE A 185 13.67 -6.82 -6.58
N ALA A 186 14.21 -7.72 -7.42
CA ALA A 186 15.43 -8.46 -7.11
C ALA A 186 16.64 -7.51 -6.94
N GLU A 187 16.79 -6.56 -7.86
CA GLU A 187 17.81 -5.52 -7.78
C GLU A 187 17.66 -4.67 -6.50
N ARG A 188 16.43 -4.24 -6.18
CA ARG A 188 16.14 -3.44 -4.96
C ARG A 188 16.57 -4.14 -3.68
N PHE A 189 16.36 -5.44 -3.61
CA PHE A 189 16.72 -6.26 -2.45
C PHE A 189 18.11 -6.89 -2.54
N GLN A 190 18.88 -6.56 -3.59
CA GLN A 190 20.25 -7.04 -3.77
C GLN A 190 20.36 -8.58 -3.76
N ILE A 191 19.37 -9.25 -4.36
CA ILE A 191 19.34 -10.71 -4.52
C ILE A 191 19.18 -11.06 -6.00
N SER A 192 19.51 -12.29 -6.37
CA SER A 192 19.26 -12.74 -7.75
C SER A 192 17.76 -12.93 -7.99
N GLU A 193 17.30 -12.65 -9.21
CA GLU A 193 15.90 -12.83 -9.59
C GLU A 193 15.46 -14.29 -9.44
N THR A 194 16.32 -15.24 -9.81
CA THR A 194 16.09 -16.68 -9.64
C THR A 194 15.86 -17.04 -8.17
N GLU A 195 16.67 -16.49 -7.27
CA GLU A 195 16.54 -16.72 -5.84
C GLU A 195 15.26 -16.09 -5.29
N LEU A 196 14.95 -14.83 -5.65
CA LEU A 196 13.70 -14.15 -5.29
C LEU A 196 12.50 -15.02 -5.68
N ARG A 197 12.42 -15.44 -6.94
CA ARG A 197 11.32 -16.24 -7.47
C ARG A 197 11.18 -17.58 -6.74
N ARG A 198 12.30 -18.27 -6.51
CA ARG A 198 12.31 -19.56 -5.79
C ARG A 198 11.81 -19.40 -4.35
N ILE A 199 12.29 -18.39 -3.63
CA ILE A 199 11.89 -18.12 -2.24
C ILE A 199 10.41 -17.75 -2.18
N LEU A 200 9.94 -16.86 -3.06
CA LEU A 200 8.53 -16.51 -3.15
C LEU A 200 7.67 -17.76 -3.40
N PHE A 201 8.04 -18.63 -4.33
CA PHE A 201 7.32 -19.87 -4.60
C PHE A 201 7.30 -20.81 -3.38
N GLN A 202 8.45 -21.05 -2.74
CA GLN A 202 8.57 -21.97 -1.60
C GLN A 202 7.82 -21.45 -0.36
N HIS A 203 7.97 -20.17 -0.05
CA HIS A 203 7.36 -19.55 1.14
C HIS A 203 5.90 -19.16 0.94
N THR A 204 5.36 -19.29 -0.28
CA THR A 204 3.91 -19.26 -0.55
C THR A 204 3.33 -20.67 -0.73
N ALA A 205 4.00 -21.70 -0.22
CA ALA A 205 3.56 -23.10 -0.32
C ALA A 205 3.24 -23.55 -1.77
N GLY A 206 3.96 -23.00 -2.74
CA GLY A 206 3.83 -23.34 -4.15
C GLY A 206 2.63 -22.72 -4.87
N MET A 207 2.00 -21.67 -4.31
CA MET A 207 0.80 -21.04 -4.89
C MET A 207 0.96 -20.55 -6.34
N PHE A 208 2.17 -20.15 -6.74
CA PHE A 208 2.45 -19.57 -8.06
C PHE A 208 3.56 -20.33 -8.80
N PRO A 209 3.26 -21.50 -9.40
CA PRO A 209 4.26 -22.29 -10.12
C PRO A 209 5.00 -21.52 -11.22
N GLU A 210 4.35 -20.53 -11.84
CA GLU A 210 4.94 -19.71 -12.90
C GLU A 210 6.17 -18.93 -12.43
N LEU A 211 6.31 -18.66 -11.13
CA LEU A 211 7.54 -18.06 -10.59
C LEU A 211 8.78 -18.87 -10.93
N VAL A 212 8.67 -20.21 -10.97
CA VAL A 212 9.80 -21.11 -11.23
C VAL A 212 9.78 -21.72 -12.64
N THR A 213 8.64 -21.74 -13.31
CA THR A 213 8.50 -22.41 -14.61
C THR A 213 8.34 -21.47 -15.82
N ARG A 214 8.07 -20.19 -15.59
CA ARG A 214 7.83 -19.18 -16.64
C ARG A 214 8.78 -17.99 -16.47
N SER A 215 10.04 -18.20 -16.85
CA SER A 215 11.06 -17.14 -16.85
C SER A 215 10.80 -16.05 -17.90
N ASP A 216 9.86 -16.27 -18.82
CA ASP A 216 9.38 -15.29 -19.78
C ASP A 216 8.40 -14.26 -19.17
N LEU A 217 7.93 -14.47 -17.94
CA LEU A 217 7.01 -13.57 -17.24
C LEU A 217 7.76 -12.77 -16.17
N ASN A 218 7.98 -11.48 -16.40
CA ASN A 218 8.71 -10.58 -15.50
C ASN A 218 7.81 -9.80 -14.52
N VAL A 219 6.50 -9.84 -14.71
CA VAL A 219 5.54 -9.12 -13.87
C VAL A 219 4.76 -10.09 -13.00
N PHE A 220 4.56 -9.74 -11.73
CA PHE A 220 3.81 -10.50 -10.74
C PHE A 220 2.77 -9.62 -10.05
N LEU A 221 1.52 -10.08 -9.96
CA LEU A 221 0.46 -9.44 -9.20
C LEU A 221 0.26 -10.22 -7.89
N PRO A 222 1.00 -9.89 -6.81
CA PRO A 222 0.87 -10.59 -5.54
C PRO A 222 -0.49 -10.30 -4.89
N PRO A 223 -1.17 -11.30 -4.30
CA PRO A 223 -2.45 -11.09 -3.62
C PRO A 223 -2.26 -10.53 -2.20
N ILE A 224 -1.51 -9.43 -2.08
CA ILE A 224 -1.24 -8.75 -0.81
C ILE A 224 -2.07 -7.46 -0.70
N GLY A 225 -2.10 -6.87 0.49
CA GLY A 225 -2.72 -5.57 0.70
C GLY A 225 -2.08 -4.49 -0.18
N GLY A 226 -2.90 -3.77 -0.94
CA GLY A 226 -2.49 -2.59 -1.68
C GLY A 226 -2.31 -1.37 -0.79
N LEU A 227 -2.39 -0.18 -1.40
CA LEU A 227 -2.34 1.08 -0.67
C LEU A 227 -3.42 2.05 -1.18
N THR A 228 -3.71 3.06 -0.36
CA THR A 228 -4.52 4.21 -0.77
C THR A 228 -3.74 5.49 -0.54
N ALA A 229 -3.87 6.44 -1.46
CA ALA A 229 -3.30 7.78 -1.32
C ALA A 229 -4.43 8.80 -1.22
N TYR A 230 -4.35 9.72 -0.24
CA TYR A 230 -5.28 10.83 -0.07
C TYR A 230 -4.52 12.14 -0.29
N PHE A 231 -5.04 12.96 -1.19
CA PHE A 231 -4.46 14.23 -1.60
C PHE A 231 -5.33 15.37 -1.09
N PHE A 232 -4.69 16.30 -0.40
CA PHE A 232 -5.30 17.54 0.09
C PHE A 232 -4.82 18.68 -0.79
N GLY A 233 -5.74 19.43 -1.38
CA GLY A 233 -5.41 20.44 -2.40
C GLY A 233 -5.31 19.85 -3.81
N ASP A 234 -4.57 20.53 -4.69
CA ASP A 234 -4.44 20.16 -6.09
C ASP A 234 -3.35 19.10 -6.28
N VAL A 235 -3.75 17.87 -6.65
CA VAL A 235 -2.80 16.77 -6.91
C VAL A 235 -1.88 17.05 -8.10
N THR A 236 -2.29 17.89 -9.05
CA THR A 236 -1.52 18.14 -10.27
C THR A 236 -0.24 18.91 -9.99
N THR A 237 -0.13 19.57 -8.83
CA THR A 237 1.03 20.39 -8.46
C THR A 237 2.05 19.66 -7.58
N ILE A 238 1.73 18.46 -7.09
CA ILE A 238 2.52 17.76 -6.05
C ILE A 238 3.95 17.38 -6.47
N HIS A 239 4.20 17.30 -7.78
CA HIS A 239 5.51 17.00 -8.36
C HIS A 239 6.44 18.23 -8.40
N ASP A 240 5.89 19.45 -8.31
CA ASP A 240 6.68 20.68 -8.32
C ASP A 240 7.35 20.89 -6.96
N SER A 241 8.68 20.86 -6.95
CA SER A 241 9.49 21.01 -5.74
C SER A 241 9.42 22.41 -5.10
N LYS A 242 8.80 23.39 -5.77
CA LYS A 242 8.53 24.73 -5.25
C LYS A 242 7.24 24.81 -4.44
N ILE A 243 6.32 23.87 -4.62
CA ILE A 243 5.04 23.83 -3.92
C ILE A 243 5.22 23.09 -2.59
N GLU A 244 4.77 23.71 -1.49
CA GLU A 244 4.86 23.09 -0.15
C GLU A 244 4.14 21.74 -0.15
N LEU A 245 4.80 20.70 0.37
CA LEU A 245 4.23 19.36 0.48
C LEU A 245 4.41 18.83 1.90
N SER A 246 3.29 18.65 2.59
CA SER A 246 3.22 17.85 3.82
C SER A 246 2.84 16.42 3.49
N CYS A 247 3.71 15.47 3.84
CA CYS A 247 3.54 14.07 3.47
C CYS A 247 3.68 13.13 4.68
N ARG A 248 2.80 12.15 4.74
CA ARG A 248 2.80 11.08 5.74
C ARG A 248 2.65 9.74 5.05
N ILE A 249 3.65 8.88 5.21
CA ILE A 249 3.55 7.45 4.86
C ILE A 249 3.13 6.70 6.12
N HIS A 250 1.91 6.18 6.10
CA HIS A 250 1.24 5.46 7.16
C HIS A 250 1.19 3.96 6.82
N ASP A 251 1.41 3.13 7.84
CA ASP A 251 1.16 1.69 7.74
C ASP A 251 -0.05 1.39 8.62
N GLU A 252 -0.98 0.61 8.08
CA GLU A 252 -2.23 0.22 8.70
C GLU A 252 -2.06 -0.28 10.14
N CYS A 253 -2.93 0.22 11.01
CA CYS A 253 -3.09 -0.26 12.37
C CYS A 253 -4.59 -0.23 12.70
N ASN A 254 -5.33 -1.26 12.29
CA ASN A 254 -6.78 -1.37 12.42
C ASN A 254 -7.30 -0.99 13.82
N GLY A 255 -6.71 -1.58 14.87
CA GLY A 255 -7.09 -1.29 16.25
C GLY A 255 -6.97 0.19 16.66
N SER A 256 -5.97 0.92 16.15
CA SER A 256 -5.81 2.35 16.45
C SER A 256 -6.58 3.21 15.46
N ASP A 257 -6.38 2.98 14.16
CA ASP A 257 -6.91 3.77 13.07
C ASP A 257 -8.44 3.72 13.02
N VAL A 258 -9.07 2.59 13.34
CA VAL A 258 -10.54 2.44 13.30
C VAL A 258 -11.15 2.59 14.69
N PHE A 259 -10.56 1.93 15.70
CA PHE A 259 -11.18 1.81 17.04
C PHE A 259 -10.54 2.70 18.11
N GLY A 260 -9.56 3.53 17.77
CA GLY A 260 -8.99 4.50 18.71
C GLY A 260 -8.18 3.88 19.86
N SER A 261 -7.59 2.70 19.66
CA SER A 261 -6.72 2.07 20.65
C SER A 261 -5.59 3.01 21.10
N ASP A 262 -5.41 3.08 22.42
CA ASP A 262 -4.52 3.97 23.18
C ASP A 262 -3.12 3.39 23.45
N ILE A 263 -2.87 2.14 23.08
CA ILE A 263 -1.57 1.47 23.31
C ILE A 263 -0.51 1.80 22.24
N CYS A 264 -0.86 2.60 21.23
CA CYS A 264 0.06 3.02 20.18
C CYS A 264 -0.27 4.40 19.63
N THR A 265 0.67 4.97 18.88
CA THR A 265 0.57 6.33 18.31
C THR A 265 0.09 6.37 16.86
N CYS A 266 -0.41 5.25 16.30
CA CYS A 266 -0.76 5.17 14.88
C CYS A 266 -1.84 6.19 14.45
N ARG A 267 -3.03 6.15 15.06
CA ARG A 267 -4.09 7.12 14.73
C ARG A 267 -3.71 8.57 15.04
N PRO A 268 -3.11 8.90 16.20
CA PRO A 268 -2.62 10.25 16.45
C PRO A 268 -1.68 10.79 15.35
N TYR A 269 -0.76 9.96 14.84
CA TYR A 269 0.10 10.34 13.72
C TYR A 269 -0.66 10.51 12.39
N LEU A 270 -1.64 9.65 12.13
CA LEU A 270 -2.46 9.73 10.92
C LEU A 270 -3.24 11.06 10.91
N VAL A 271 -3.93 11.35 12.01
CA VAL A 271 -4.70 12.59 12.19
C VAL A 271 -3.79 13.81 12.09
N HIS A 272 -2.65 13.81 12.76
CA HIS A 272 -1.69 14.92 12.66
C HIS A 272 -1.19 15.13 11.23
N GLY A 273 -0.92 14.05 10.49
CA GLY A 273 -0.58 14.13 9.06
C GLY A 273 -1.69 14.72 8.20
N ILE A 274 -2.96 14.39 8.49
CA ILE A 274 -4.13 14.97 7.80
C ILE A 274 -4.23 16.46 8.10
N GLU A 275 -4.12 16.86 9.37
CA GLU A 275 -4.18 18.27 9.78
C GLU A 275 -3.13 19.11 9.07
N LEU A 276 -1.87 18.66 9.05
CA LEU A 276 -0.79 19.37 8.35
C LEU A 276 -0.97 19.36 6.83
N GLY A 277 -1.55 18.29 6.27
CA GLY A 277 -1.91 18.21 4.87
C GLY A 277 -2.97 19.24 4.47
N VAL A 278 -4.03 19.37 5.28
CA VAL A 278 -5.07 20.39 5.11
C VAL A 278 -4.46 21.79 5.22
N GLU A 279 -3.67 22.02 6.25
CA GLU A 279 -3.02 23.31 6.50
C GLU A 279 -2.13 23.75 5.31
N SER A 280 -1.34 22.81 4.78
CA SER A 280 -0.46 23.07 3.62
C SER A 280 -1.30 23.39 2.38
N ALA A 281 -2.36 22.62 2.14
CA ALA A 281 -3.28 22.85 1.02
C ALA A 281 -3.95 24.23 1.09
N GLN A 282 -4.35 24.67 2.28
CA GLN A 282 -4.96 26.00 2.50
C GLN A 282 -3.99 27.15 2.21
N ARG A 283 -2.67 26.93 2.38
CA ARG A 283 -1.62 27.90 2.04
C ARG A 283 -1.22 27.90 0.55
N GLY A 284 -1.88 27.11 -0.29
CA GLY A 284 -1.52 26.92 -1.70
C GLY A 284 -0.45 25.86 -1.94
N GLY A 285 -0.11 25.07 -0.91
CA GLY A 285 0.66 23.84 -1.02
C GLY A 285 -0.24 22.62 -1.31
N ALA A 286 0.24 21.44 -0.91
CA ALA A 286 -0.49 20.18 -0.98
C ALA A 286 -0.22 19.30 0.25
N GLY A 287 -1.16 18.42 0.54
CA GLY A 287 -1.02 17.35 1.53
C GLY A 287 -1.10 15.97 0.89
N LEU A 288 -0.34 15.01 1.42
CA LEU A 288 -0.37 13.62 0.98
C LEU A 288 -0.33 12.65 2.17
N ILE A 289 -1.32 11.78 2.23
CA ILE A 289 -1.33 10.60 3.11
C ILE A 289 -1.26 9.36 2.23
N VAL A 290 -0.18 8.59 2.36
CA VAL A 290 -0.06 7.24 1.78
C VAL A 290 -0.39 6.23 2.87
N TYR A 291 -1.48 5.51 2.73
CA TYR A 291 -1.95 4.50 3.67
C TYR A 291 -1.69 3.09 3.11
N ASN A 292 -0.65 2.43 3.62
CA ASN A 292 -0.27 1.07 3.22
C ASN A 292 -1.00 0.04 4.07
N ARG A 293 -1.59 -0.98 3.44
CA ARG A 293 -2.26 -2.09 4.14
C ARG A 293 -1.26 -3.15 4.63
N LYS A 294 -0.42 -2.74 5.57
CA LYS A 294 0.69 -3.52 6.15
C LYS A 294 0.54 -3.64 7.67
N GLU A 295 -0.58 -4.20 8.12
CA GLU A 295 -0.89 -4.39 9.55
C GLU A 295 0.22 -5.10 10.31
N GLY A 296 0.47 -4.65 11.55
CA GLY A 296 1.38 -5.31 12.47
C GLY A 296 2.81 -5.40 11.96
N ARG A 297 3.29 -4.39 11.22
CA ARG A 297 4.60 -4.43 10.54
C ARG A 297 4.72 -5.56 9.51
N ALA A 298 3.61 -5.79 8.78
CA ALA A 298 3.44 -6.89 7.86
C ALA A 298 3.50 -8.30 8.51
N LEU A 299 3.35 -8.41 9.84
CA LEU A 299 3.19 -9.68 10.56
C LEU A 299 1.72 -10.11 10.72
N GLY A 300 0.78 -9.19 10.45
CA GLY A 300 -0.65 -9.40 10.64
C GLY A 300 -1.14 -9.20 12.08
N GLU A 301 -2.46 -9.09 12.22
CA GLU A 301 -3.12 -8.72 13.48
C GLU A 301 -3.02 -9.81 14.56
N VAL A 302 -3.08 -11.09 14.17
CA VAL A 302 -2.96 -12.23 15.10
C VAL A 302 -1.60 -12.19 15.81
N THR A 303 -0.51 -12.09 15.05
CA THR A 303 0.85 -12.02 15.60
C THR A 303 1.02 -10.81 16.50
N LYS A 304 0.50 -9.64 16.09
CA LYS A 304 0.49 -8.42 16.90
C LYS A 304 -0.16 -8.62 18.26
N PHE A 305 -1.33 -9.28 18.31
CA PHE A 305 -2.02 -9.54 19.58
C PHE A 305 -1.28 -10.57 20.45
N LEU A 306 -0.66 -11.59 19.85
CA LEU A 306 0.23 -12.50 20.57
C LEU A 306 1.41 -11.75 21.21
N VAL A 307 2.03 -10.82 20.48
CA VAL A 307 3.10 -9.96 21.01
C VAL A 307 2.61 -9.08 22.15
N TYR A 308 1.43 -8.46 22.03
CA TYR A 308 0.85 -7.67 23.13
C TYR A 308 0.62 -8.51 24.39
N ASN A 309 0.06 -9.71 24.24
CA ASN A 309 -0.13 -10.63 25.34
C ASN A 309 1.21 -11.06 25.97
N ALA A 310 2.21 -11.37 25.15
CA ALA A 310 3.55 -11.74 25.62
C ALA A 310 4.22 -10.58 26.38
N ARG A 311 4.08 -9.34 25.89
CA ARG A 311 4.58 -8.12 26.54
C ARG A 311 3.95 -7.88 27.89
N LYS A 312 2.64 -8.07 28.03
CA LYS A 312 1.94 -7.91 29.31
C LYS A 312 2.24 -9.03 30.31
N ARG A 313 2.47 -10.27 29.85
CA ARG A 313 2.68 -11.45 30.70
C ARG A 313 4.12 -11.68 31.15
N GLN A 314 5.08 -10.97 30.58
CA GLN A 314 6.48 -11.18 30.92
C GLN A 314 6.79 -10.77 32.37
N ALA A 315 7.77 -11.43 32.98
CA ALA A 315 8.31 -11.03 34.26
C ALA A 315 8.87 -9.58 34.17
N GLY A 316 8.39 -8.72 35.07
CA GLY A 316 8.69 -7.29 35.07
C GLY A 316 7.69 -6.43 34.27
N GLY A 317 6.62 -6.99 33.72
CA GLY A 317 5.57 -6.24 33.03
C GLY A 317 5.98 -5.68 31.66
N ASP A 318 5.18 -4.78 31.10
CA ASP A 318 5.43 -4.18 29.79
C ASP A 318 6.44 -3.03 29.90
N THR A 319 7.68 -3.30 29.45
CA THR A 319 8.81 -2.37 29.50
C THR A 319 9.31 -2.05 28.09
N ALA A 320 9.82 -0.83 27.90
CA ALA A 320 10.37 -0.39 26.61
C ALA A 320 11.61 -1.21 26.20
N ALA A 321 12.45 -1.58 27.16
CA ALA A 321 13.68 -2.35 26.92
C ALA A 321 13.44 -3.71 26.24
N LYS A 322 12.31 -4.37 26.53
CA LYS A 322 11.98 -5.70 25.99
C LYS A 322 11.02 -5.65 24.80
N TYR A 323 10.64 -4.46 24.34
CA TYR A 323 9.59 -4.28 23.34
C TYR A 323 9.87 -5.06 22.04
N PHE A 324 11.06 -4.86 21.47
CA PHE A 324 11.44 -5.47 20.20
C PHE A 324 11.84 -6.94 20.37
N GLU A 325 12.52 -7.28 21.47
CA GLU A 325 12.86 -8.66 21.85
C GLU A 325 11.60 -9.53 21.87
N ARG A 326 10.49 -9.06 22.46
CA ARG A 326 9.23 -9.81 22.49
C ARG A 326 8.61 -10.03 21.13
N THR A 327 8.79 -9.08 20.22
CA THR A 327 8.33 -9.25 18.84
C THR A 327 9.15 -10.35 18.16
N GLU A 328 10.47 -10.31 18.31
CA GLU A 328 11.40 -11.30 17.75
C GLU A 328 11.18 -12.71 18.32
N CYS A 329 10.94 -12.84 19.63
CA CYS A 329 10.61 -14.14 20.23
C CYS A 329 9.35 -14.78 19.65
N VAL A 330 8.34 -13.98 19.27
CA VAL A 330 7.05 -14.49 18.77
C VAL A 330 7.08 -14.67 17.25
N ALA A 331 7.68 -13.72 16.53
CA ALA A 331 7.61 -13.65 15.07
C ALA A 331 8.90 -14.05 14.35
N GLY A 332 10.01 -14.24 15.07
CA GLY A 332 11.35 -14.48 14.52
C GLY A 332 12.01 -13.25 13.91
N ILE A 333 11.33 -12.10 13.88
CA ILE A 333 11.81 -10.83 13.33
C ILE A 333 11.05 -9.65 13.93
N GLN A 334 11.66 -8.47 13.92
CA GLN A 334 11.06 -7.25 14.48
C GLN A 334 10.16 -6.47 13.50
N ASP A 335 10.41 -6.59 12.19
CA ASP A 335 9.71 -5.87 11.12
C ASP A 335 9.84 -6.61 9.79
N LEU A 336 8.73 -6.83 9.07
CA LEU A 336 8.71 -7.40 7.71
C LEU A 336 8.36 -6.35 6.65
N ARG A 337 8.25 -5.08 7.01
CA ARG A 337 7.93 -4.02 6.05
C ARG A 337 9.16 -3.66 5.25
N PHE A 338 9.10 -3.97 3.97
CA PHE A 338 9.97 -3.37 2.97
C PHE A 338 9.49 -1.95 2.68
N GLN A 339 10.14 -0.96 3.29
CA GLN A 339 9.82 0.46 3.14
C GLN A 339 10.31 1.00 1.80
N GLU A 340 11.30 0.34 1.19
CA GLU A 340 11.84 0.63 -0.14
C GLU A 340 10.74 0.63 -1.20
N LEU A 341 9.77 -0.28 -1.10
CA LEU A 341 8.63 -0.36 -2.01
C LEU A 341 7.60 0.77 -1.79
N SER A 342 7.53 1.33 -0.57
CA SER A 342 6.59 2.42 -0.29
C SER A 342 6.95 3.74 -0.99
N THR A 343 8.18 3.83 -1.52
CA THR A 343 8.66 5.01 -2.24
C THR A 343 8.09 5.09 -3.66
N ASP A 344 7.70 3.96 -4.24
CA ASP A 344 7.25 3.85 -5.63
C ASP A 344 6.01 4.71 -5.92
N VAL A 345 5.08 4.85 -4.97
CA VAL A 345 3.92 5.74 -5.14
C VAL A 345 4.32 7.21 -5.18
N LEU A 346 5.39 7.61 -4.49
CA LEU A 346 5.92 8.97 -4.56
C LEU A 346 6.64 9.21 -5.89
N GLN A 347 7.36 8.21 -6.39
CA GLN A 347 7.97 8.24 -7.73
C GLN A 347 6.89 8.32 -8.83
N TRP A 348 5.79 7.57 -8.67
CA TRP A 348 4.63 7.63 -9.55
C TRP A 348 3.99 9.02 -9.57
N LEU A 349 3.99 9.72 -8.45
CA LEU A 349 3.52 11.12 -8.35
C LEU A 349 4.57 12.15 -8.81
N GLY A 350 5.75 11.72 -9.28
CA GLY A 350 6.82 12.60 -9.70
C GLY A 350 7.51 13.36 -8.56
N ILE A 351 7.23 13.03 -7.30
CA ILE A 351 7.71 13.76 -6.12
C ILE A 351 9.23 13.58 -5.98
N LYS A 352 9.95 14.71 -5.89
CA LYS A 352 11.39 14.75 -5.64
C LYS A 352 11.76 15.43 -4.31
N LYS A 353 10.81 16.15 -3.70
CA LYS A 353 11.02 16.92 -2.47
C LYS A 353 9.77 16.88 -1.60
N ILE A 354 9.95 16.62 -0.31
CA ILE A 354 8.94 16.71 0.73
C ILE A 354 9.38 17.83 1.68
N HIS A 355 8.52 18.82 1.86
CA HIS A 355 8.82 19.93 2.75
C HIS A 355 8.67 19.49 4.20
N ARG A 356 7.55 18.85 4.53
CA ARG A 356 7.23 18.41 5.89
C ARG A 356 6.90 16.92 5.87
N PHE A 357 7.85 16.09 6.28
CA PHE A 357 7.65 14.65 6.37
C PHE A 357 7.22 14.27 7.79
N VAL A 358 5.95 13.89 7.95
CA VAL A 358 5.36 13.60 9.26
C VAL A 358 5.72 12.17 9.69
N SER A 359 6.95 12.00 10.19
CA SER A 359 7.42 10.71 10.69
C SER A 359 8.71 10.81 11.52
N MET A 360 8.75 10.07 12.61
CA MET A 360 9.99 9.79 13.36
C MET A 360 10.73 8.53 12.87
N SER A 361 10.20 7.79 11.90
CA SER A 361 10.81 6.52 11.44
C SER A 361 12.05 6.77 10.57
N ASN A 362 13.21 6.28 11.02
CA ASN A 362 14.43 6.32 10.21
C ASN A 362 14.34 5.40 8.99
N MET A 363 13.74 4.22 9.13
CA MET A 363 13.56 3.31 7.99
C MET A 363 12.82 3.99 6.82
N LYS A 364 11.76 4.77 7.11
CA LYS A 364 11.04 5.52 6.07
C LYS A 364 11.88 6.67 5.50
N PHE A 365 12.56 7.43 6.37
CA PHE A 365 13.43 8.51 5.94
C PHE A 365 14.58 8.04 5.04
N GLU A 366 15.24 6.95 5.42
CA GLU A 366 16.35 6.35 4.67
C GLU A 366 15.87 5.77 3.35
N ALA A 367 14.73 5.07 3.32
CA ALA A 367 14.14 4.57 2.08
C ALA A 367 13.85 5.71 1.09
N LEU A 368 13.23 6.80 1.56
CA LEU A 368 12.96 7.99 0.75
C LEU A 368 14.23 8.68 0.25
N SER A 369 15.23 8.84 1.14
CA SER A 369 16.51 9.45 0.80
C SER A 369 17.26 8.63 -0.25
N LYS A 370 17.31 7.30 -0.10
CA LYS A 370 17.89 6.35 -1.08
C LYS A 370 17.16 6.39 -2.42
N ALA A 371 15.84 6.62 -2.40
CA ALA A 371 15.04 6.80 -3.61
C ALA A 371 15.28 8.17 -4.31
N GLY A 372 16.09 9.05 -3.71
CA GLY A 372 16.40 10.39 -4.25
C GLY A 372 15.36 11.45 -3.91
N ILE A 373 14.52 11.23 -2.90
CA ILE A 373 13.51 12.18 -2.45
C ILE A 373 14.11 13.03 -1.31
N GLN A 374 14.26 14.32 -1.54
CA GLN A 374 14.77 15.26 -0.55
C GLN A 374 13.72 15.52 0.53
N ILE A 375 14.08 15.39 1.80
CA ILE A 375 13.23 15.75 2.95
C ILE A 375 13.82 16.99 3.61
N ILE A 376 13.02 18.07 3.70
CA ILE A 376 13.46 19.33 4.31
C ILE A 376 13.29 19.28 5.83
N GLU A 377 12.13 18.85 6.30
CA GLU A 377 11.79 18.76 7.72
C GLU A 377 11.17 17.40 8.05
N ARG A 378 11.56 16.82 9.20
CA ARG A 378 10.89 15.67 9.80
C ARG A 378 10.04 16.14 10.97
N VAL A 379 8.72 16.05 10.82
CA VAL A 379 7.77 16.50 11.84
C VAL A 379 7.47 15.36 12.81
N LYS A 380 7.77 15.57 14.10
CA LYS A 380 7.41 14.64 15.18
C LYS A 380 5.92 14.77 15.54
N ILE A 381 5.35 13.74 16.16
CA ILE A 381 4.05 13.89 16.82
C ILE A 381 4.16 14.87 17.99
N PRO A 382 3.20 15.78 18.18
CA PRO A 382 3.09 16.59 19.39
C PRO A 382 2.94 15.71 20.64
N ASP A 383 3.58 16.09 21.75
CA ASP A 383 3.63 15.27 22.96
C ASP A 383 2.23 15.11 23.60
N GLU A 384 1.37 16.12 23.46
CA GLU A 384 -0.03 16.11 23.90
C GLU A 384 -0.93 15.13 23.13
N LEU A 385 -0.48 14.66 21.96
CA LEU A 385 -1.20 13.66 21.15
C LEU A 385 -0.72 12.23 21.43
N ILE A 386 0.26 12.03 22.31
CA ILE A 386 0.76 10.70 22.69
C ILE A 386 -0.12 10.16 23.82
N PRO A 387 -0.85 9.05 23.61
CA PRO A 387 -1.60 8.42 24.69
C PRO A 387 -0.66 7.92 25.80
N PRO A 388 -1.08 7.91 27.08
CA PRO A 388 -0.23 7.48 28.20
C PRO A 388 0.35 6.07 28.01
N ASP A 389 -0.45 5.10 27.58
CA ASP A 389 -0.01 3.72 27.37
C ASP A 389 0.93 3.56 26.16
N ALA A 390 0.85 4.49 25.20
CA ALA A 390 1.75 4.50 24.05
C ALA A 390 3.17 4.97 24.43
N GLN A 391 3.41 5.45 25.65
CA GLN A 391 4.73 5.87 26.11
C GLN A 391 5.74 4.72 26.08
N VAL A 392 5.31 3.47 26.39
CA VAL A 392 6.16 2.27 26.27
C VAL A 392 6.68 2.12 24.83
N GLU A 393 5.79 2.25 23.85
CA GLU A 393 6.14 2.17 22.43
C GLU A 393 7.07 3.31 22.03
N MET A 394 6.76 4.54 22.45
CA MET A 394 7.53 5.72 22.09
C MET A 394 8.94 5.68 22.65
N ASP A 395 9.10 5.27 23.91
CA ASP A 395 10.41 5.15 24.55
C ASP A 395 11.25 4.05 23.89
N ALA A 396 10.63 2.90 23.57
CA ALA A 396 11.31 1.82 22.84
C ALA A 396 11.77 2.28 21.46
N LYS A 397 10.92 2.98 20.70
CA LYS A 397 11.27 3.50 19.37
C LYS A 397 12.40 4.51 19.44
N ARG A 398 12.36 5.45 20.39
CA ARG A 398 13.41 6.46 20.59
C ARG A 398 14.74 5.77 20.94
N ALA A 399 14.72 4.77 21.84
CA ALA A 399 15.90 3.98 22.17
C ALA A 399 16.47 3.19 20.97
N ALA A 400 15.60 2.70 20.08
CA ALA A 400 15.99 2.06 18.82
C ALA A 400 16.41 3.05 17.71
N GLY A 401 16.62 4.33 18.05
CA GLY A 401 17.19 5.33 17.15
C GLY A 401 16.18 6.14 16.35
N TYR A 402 14.87 6.06 16.62
CA TYR A 402 13.89 6.95 15.97
C TYR A 402 14.22 8.42 16.25
N TYR A 403 14.02 9.28 15.23
CA TYR A 403 14.36 10.70 15.32
C TYR A 403 13.62 11.38 16.48
N SER A 404 14.39 11.89 17.44
CA SER A 404 13.90 12.56 18.64
C SER A 404 14.82 13.74 18.93
N PRO A 405 14.46 14.97 18.52
CA PRO A 405 15.33 16.13 18.65
C PRO A 405 15.62 16.53 20.11
N ASP A 406 14.79 16.09 21.07
CA ASP A 406 14.72 16.74 22.39
C ASP A 406 15.22 15.90 23.58
N ARG A 407 15.54 14.61 23.45
CA ARG A 407 16.01 13.80 24.61
C ARG A 407 16.63 12.45 24.26
N LEU A 408 17.78 12.15 24.87
CA LEU A 408 18.31 10.78 25.05
C LEU A 408 17.68 10.17 26.31
N ILE A 409 17.08 8.99 26.21
CA ILE A 409 16.43 8.31 27.34
C ILE A 409 17.46 7.43 28.07
N ASP A 410 17.52 7.52 29.39
CA ASP A 410 18.38 6.67 30.22
C ASP A 410 17.91 5.20 30.18
N ILE A 411 18.87 4.26 30.13
CA ILE A 411 18.63 2.81 30.18
C ILE A 411 17.80 2.43 31.42
N ASN A 412 18.01 3.11 32.55
CA ASN A 412 17.22 2.86 33.76
C ASN A 412 15.75 3.24 33.58
N GLU A 413 15.44 4.30 32.81
CA GLU A 413 14.06 4.72 32.52
C GLU A 413 13.35 3.75 31.55
N LEU A 414 14.10 3.03 30.70
CA LEU A 414 13.56 2.03 29.77
C LEU A 414 13.16 0.72 30.45
N ALA A 415 13.73 0.43 31.63
CA ALA A 415 13.46 -0.76 32.42
C ALA A 415 12.21 -0.63 33.31
N VAL A 416 11.69 0.59 33.49
CA VAL A 416 10.48 0.84 34.29
C VAL A 416 9.23 0.37 33.53
N PRO A 417 8.32 -0.39 34.17
CA PRO A 417 7.05 -0.78 33.55
C PRO A 417 6.16 0.46 33.39
N LYS A 418 5.69 0.73 32.17
CA LYS A 418 4.83 1.90 31.87
C LYS A 418 3.49 1.54 31.21
N GLY A 419 3.28 0.26 30.85
CA GLY A 419 2.01 -0.19 30.25
C GLY A 419 1.05 -0.79 31.29
N ARG A 420 -0.26 -0.79 30.97
CA ARG A 420 -1.30 -1.44 31.78
C ARG A 420 -1.07 -2.94 31.99
N GLY A 421 -1.55 -3.42 33.14
CA GLY A 421 -1.54 -4.84 33.52
C GLY A 421 -2.48 -5.71 32.67
N LEU A 422 -2.59 -6.99 33.04
CA LEU A 422 -3.50 -7.95 32.39
C LEU A 422 -4.97 -7.80 32.81
N ASN A 423 -5.22 -7.19 33.97
CA ASN A 423 -6.54 -7.07 34.59
C ASN A 423 -7.13 -5.65 34.44
N GLU A 424 -6.49 -4.80 33.65
CA GLU A 424 -6.89 -3.45 33.21
C GLU A 424 -6.85 -3.38 31.68
#